data_AF-A0A497GGE5-F1
#
_entry.id   AF-A0A497GGE5-F1
#
_cell.length_a   1.000
_cell.length_b   1.000
_cell.length_c   1.000
_cell.angle_alpha   90.00
_cell.angle_beta   90.00
_cell.angle_gamma   90.00
#
_symmetry.space_group_name_H-M   'P 1'
#
loop_
_entity.id
_entity.type
_entity.pdbx_description
1 polymer ?
#
loop_
_entity_poly.entity_id
_entity_poly.type
_entity_poly.pdbx_seq_one_letter_code
_entity_poly.pdbx_strand_id
1 'polypeptide(L)'
;MVLIIKEVKPPISIEEIGSIVEITNSIIITDGLKEPIVEYIVIIKCEKIGRYCKEKQLIEVSEKCCIGHSSIVICGDVLANVFIEEIMRSLYAISMIETYGSVCREKVDAFVKEKFMSVLVHFKNQK
;
A
#
# COMPACT_ATOMS: atom_id res chain seq x y z
N MET A 1 -13.47 1.50 -7.66
CA MET A 1 -12.76 2.72 -8.12
C MET A 1 -12.08 3.33 -6.91
N VAL A 2 -10.75 3.42 -6.92
CA VAL A 2 -9.97 3.97 -5.80
C VAL A 2 -9.85 5.48 -5.97
N LEU A 3 -10.22 6.25 -4.95
CA LEU A 3 -10.04 7.70 -4.93
C LEU A 3 -8.64 8.04 -4.38
N ILE A 4 -7.86 8.78 -5.17
CA ILE A 4 -6.52 9.23 -4.75
C ILE A 4 -6.58 10.69 -4.29
N ILE A 5 -6.27 10.91 -3.01
CA ILE A 5 -6.19 12.23 -2.38
C ILE A 5 -4.72 12.57 -2.15
N LYS A 6 -4.26 13.73 -2.62
CA LYS A 6 -2.84 14.09 -2.59
C LYS A 6 -2.59 15.46 -1.95
N GLU A 7 -1.83 15.48 -0.86
CA GLU A 7 -1.22 16.72 -0.33
C GLU A 7 0.13 17.02 -1.00
N VAL A 8 0.81 15.98 -1.49
CA VAL A 8 2.08 16.08 -2.21
C VAL A 8 2.00 15.39 -3.57
N LYS A 9 2.86 15.80 -4.51
CA LYS A 9 2.97 15.10 -5.78
C LYS A 9 3.54 13.69 -5.53
N PRO A 10 2.85 12.61 -5.93
CA PRO A 10 3.40 11.26 -5.80
C PRO A 10 4.64 11.07 -6.68
N PRO A 11 5.51 10.12 -6.32
CA PRO A 11 6.73 9.84 -7.08
C PRO A 11 6.48 9.06 -8.37
N ILE A 12 5.24 8.59 -8.57
CA ILE A 12 4.73 7.89 -9.75
C ILE A 12 3.35 8.47 -10.13
N SER A 13 2.90 8.23 -11.35
CA SER A 13 1.61 8.71 -11.86
C SER A 13 0.42 7.97 -11.21
N ILE A 14 -0.78 8.54 -11.35
CA ILE A 14 -2.01 7.93 -10.80
C ILE A 14 -2.31 6.61 -11.51
N GLU A 15 -2.07 6.56 -12.81
CA GLU A 15 -2.22 5.35 -13.63
C GLU A 15 -1.25 4.27 -13.13
N GLU A 16 0.01 4.65 -12.84
CA GLU A 16 1.00 3.72 -12.30
C GLU A 16 0.56 3.17 -10.94
N ILE A 17 0.01 4.01 -10.06
CA ILE A 17 -0.57 3.59 -8.77
C ILE A 17 -1.68 2.57 -8.99
N GLY A 18 -2.60 2.83 -9.92
CA GLY A 18 -3.68 1.91 -10.27
C GLY A 18 -3.16 0.54 -10.68
N SER A 19 -2.20 0.50 -11.62
CA SER A 19 -1.59 -0.75 -12.07
C SER A 19 -0.90 -1.51 -10.94
N ILE A 20 -0.18 -0.82 -10.04
CA ILE A 20 0.47 -1.46 -8.89
C ILE A 20 -0.57 -2.07 -7.95
N VAL A 21 -1.68 -1.38 -7.68
CA VAL A 21 -2.78 -1.89 -6.85
C VAL A 21 -3.37 -3.15 -7.48
N GLU A 22 -3.69 -3.12 -8.76
CA GLU A 22 -4.28 -4.26 -9.48
C GLU A 22 -3.36 -5.50 -9.52
N ILE A 23 -2.07 -5.29 -9.81
CA ILE A 23 -1.08 -6.37 -9.83
C ILE A 23 -0.91 -6.95 -8.42
N THR A 24 -0.79 -6.08 -7.41
CA THR A 24 -0.61 -6.52 -6.02
C THR A 24 -1.83 -7.30 -5.53
N ASN A 25 -3.05 -6.82 -5.81
CA ASN A 25 -4.29 -7.54 -5.48
C ASN A 25 -4.32 -8.92 -6.12
N SER A 26 -3.94 -9.03 -7.39
CA SER A 26 -3.89 -10.31 -8.09
C SER A 26 -2.94 -11.31 -7.41
N ILE A 27 -1.78 -10.85 -6.95
CA ILE A 27 -0.81 -11.67 -6.21
C ILE A 27 -1.39 -12.08 -4.85
N ILE A 28 -1.98 -11.14 -4.11
CA ILE A 28 -2.61 -11.39 -2.80
C ILE A 28 -3.69 -12.47 -2.87
N ILE A 29 -4.58 -12.38 -3.87
CA ILE A 29 -5.64 -13.37 -4.10
C ILE A 29 -5.06 -14.74 -4.45
N THR A 30 -3.99 -14.76 -5.26
CA THR A 30 -3.28 -16.00 -5.62
C THR A 30 -2.64 -16.66 -4.39
N ASP A 31 -2.16 -15.87 -3.42
CA ASP A 31 -1.63 -16.35 -2.14
C ASP A 31 -2.75 -16.80 -1.16
N GLY A 32 -4.01 -16.79 -1.59
CA GLY A 32 -5.16 -17.32 -0.85
C GLY A 32 -5.76 -16.37 0.19
N LEU A 33 -5.41 -15.09 0.14
CA LEU A 33 -5.99 -14.07 1.01
C LEU A 33 -7.19 -13.39 0.33
N LYS A 34 -8.04 -12.74 1.14
CA LYS A 34 -9.13 -11.91 0.61
C LYS A 34 -8.59 -10.72 -0.16
N GLU A 35 -9.26 -10.34 -1.24
CA GLU A 35 -8.94 -9.12 -1.95
C GLU A 35 -9.12 -7.90 -1.03
N PRO A 36 -8.08 -7.06 -0.84
CA PRO A 36 -8.16 -5.92 0.06
C PRO A 36 -9.13 -4.87 -0.48
N ILE A 37 -10.08 -4.44 0.35
CA ILE A 37 -11.04 -3.40 -0.03
C ILE A 37 -10.41 -2.03 0.25
N VAL A 38 -10.00 -1.32 -0.81
CA VAL A 38 -9.44 0.04 -0.71
C VAL A 38 -10.31 1.03 -1.47
N GLU A 39 -10.86 2.00 -0.76
CA GLU A 39 -11.62 3.12 -1.34
C GLU A 39 -10.75 4.36 -1.50
N TYR A 40 -9.79 4.59 -0.59
CA TYR A 40 -8.98 5.81 -0.56
C TYR A 40 -7.49 5.52 -0.45
N ILE A 41 -6.68 6.19 -1.26
CA ILE A 41 -5.24 6.32 -1.06
C ILE A 41 -4.93 7.80 -0.81
N VAL A 42 -4.42 8.09 0.38
CA VAL A 42 -4.08 9.43 0.85
C VAL A 42 -2.56 9.58 0.85
N ILE A 43 -2.07 10.53 0.08
CA ILE A 43 -0.63 10.72 -0.16
C ILE A 43 -0.21 12.02 0.53
N ILE A 44 0.61 11.89 1.59
CA ILE A 44 1.02 13.01 2.45
C ILE A 44 2.54 13.08 2.61
N LYS A 45 3.04 14.15 3.24
CA LYS A 45 4.46 14.26 3.60
C LYS A 45 4.86 13.26 4.69
N CYS A 46 6.08 12.74 4.63
CA CYS A 46 6.65 11.83 5.63
C CYS A 46 6.53 12.37 7.05
N GLU A 47 6.90 13.64 7.24
CA GLU A 47 6.89 14.30 8.56
C GLU A 47 5.51 14.33 9.22
N LYS A 48 4.44 14.12 8.46
CA LYS A 48 3.06 14.13 8.95
C LYS A 48 2.52 12.73 9.26
N ILE A 49 3.11 11.64 8.78
CA ILE A 49 2.53 10.30 8.89
C ILE A 49 2.25 9.91 10.34
N GLY A 50 3.24 10.05 11.23
CA GLY A 50 3.08 9.61 12.62
C GLY A 50 1.97 10.38 13.35
N ARG A 51 1.82 11.67 13.03
CA ARG A 51 0.73 12.49 13.57
C ARG A 51 -0.62 12.07 12.99
N TYR A 52 -0.69 11.92 11.67
CA TYR A 52 -1.90 11.54 10.96
C TYR A 52 -2.42 10.18 11.42
N CYS A 53 -1.52 9.19 11.53
CA CYS A 53 -1.82 7.85 12.02
C CYS A 53 -2.44 7.88 13.42
N LYS A 54 -1.88 8.69 14.33
CA LYS A 54 -2.40 8.83 15.71
C LYS A 54 -3.73 9.56 15.77
N GLU A 55 -3.84 10.72 15.13
CA GLU A 55 -5.05 11.56 15.15
C GLU A 55 -6.26 10.84 14.54
N LYS A 56 -6.03 10.03 13.51
CA LYS A 56 -7.07 9.26 12.82
C LYS A 56 -7.23 7.83 13.36
N GLN A 57 -6.50 7.46 14.41
CA GLN A 57 -6.51 6.12 15.02
C GLN A 57 -6.30 5.00 13.98
N LEU A 58 -5.38 5.23 13.05
CA LEU A 58 -5.01 4.27 12.01
C LEU A 58 -4.01 3.26 12.56
N ILE A 59 -3.92 2.12 11.87
CA ILE A 59 -2.96 1.07 12.17
C ILE A 59 -1.67 1.41 11.44
N GLU A 60 -0.60 1.66 12.20
CA GLU A 60 0.74 1.85 11.65
C GLU A 60 1.29 0.50 11.16
N VAL A 61 1.53 0.40 9.85
CA VAL A 61 2.10 -0.80 9.22
C VAL A 61 3.61 -0.64 9.09
N SER A 62 4.07 0.56 8.72
CA SER A 62 5.49 0.96 8.71
C SER A 62 5.62 2.43 9.12
N GLU A 63 6.85 2.93 9.28
CA GLU A 63 7.11 4.35 9.51
C GLU A 63 6.64 5.26 8.34
N LYS A 64 6.31 4.66 7.19
CA LYS A 64 5.94 5.35 5.95
C LYS A 64 4.55 4.99 5.43
N CYS A 65 3.81 4.15 6.14
CA CYS A 65 2.41 3.90 5.81
C CYS A 65 1.57 3.51 7.03
N CYS A 66 0.31 3.94 6.99
CA CYS A 66 -0.72 3.50 7.92
C CYS A 66 -2.00 3.18 7.16
N ILE A 67 -2.80 2.29 7.75
CA ILE A 67 -4.05 1.81 7.15
C ILE A 67 -5.22 2.05 8.09
N GLY A 68 -6.36 2.40 7.50
CA GLY A 68 -7.64 2.48 8.18
C GLY A 68 -8.64 1.53 7.57
N HIS A 69 -9.91 1.67 7.96
CA HIS A 69 -10.99 0.98 7.26
C HIS A 69 -11.04 1.50 5.81
N SER A 70 -10.75 0.60 4.86
CA SER A 70 -10.73 0.86 3.42
C SER A 70 -9.87 2.05 2.96
N SER A 71 -8.85 2.42 3.73
CA SER A 71 -7.98 3.56 3.43
C SER A 71 -6.52 3.23 3.66
N ILE A 72 -5.68 3.74 2.75
CA ILE A 72 -4.22 3.68 2.83
C ILE A 72 -3.72 5.11 2.94
N VAL A 73 -2.83 5.38 3.89
CA VAL A 73 -2.12 6.66 4.00
C VAL A 73 -0.63 6.39 3.85
N ILE A 74 -0.01 7.03 2.85
CA ILE A 74 1.38 6.77 2.45
C ILE A 74 2.17 8.08 2.32
N CYS A 75 3.45 8.00 2.67
CA CYS A 75 4.44 9.03 2.39
C CYS A 75 4.66 9.21 0.89
N GLY A 76 4.39 10.40 0.35
CA GLY A 76 4.58 10.71 -1.07
C GLY A 76 5.94 11.33 -1.43
N ASP A 77 6.67 11.88 -0.47
CA ASP A 77 7.99 12.50 -0.63
C ASP A 77 9.14 11.49 -0.44
N VAL A 78 8.99 10.31 -1.05
CA VAL A 78 9.98 9.21 -1.05
C VAL A 78 10.34 8.81 -2.47
N LEU A 79 11.36 7.96 -2.62
CA LEU A 79 11.70 7.37 -3.91
C LEU A 79 10.57 6.46 -4.42
N ALA A 80 10.43 6.36 -5.75
CA ALA A 80 9.38 5.57 -6.39
C ALA A 80 9.35 4.11 -5.94
N ASN A 81 10.50 3.44 -5.81
CA ASN A 81 10.58 2.06 -5.33
C ASN A 81 10.05 1.93 -3.90
N VAL A 82 10.42 2.84 -3.00
CA VAL A 82 9.93 2.86 -1.62
C VAL A 82 8.41 3.07 -1.60
N PHE A 83 7.91 3.99 -2.40
CA PHE A 83 6.47 4.26 -2.52
C PHE A 83 5.68 3.02 -2.97
N ILE A 84 6.19 2.29 -3.97
CA ILE A 84 5.61 1.04 -4.46
C ILE A 84 5.60 -0.01 -3.35
N GLU A 85 6.71 -0.18 -2.63
CA GLU A 85 6.78 -1.10 -1.51
C GLU A 85 5.74 -0.75 -0.43
N GLU A 86 5.56 0.52 -0.09
CA GLU A 86 4.55 0.93 0.91
C GLU A 86 3.12 0.66 0.46
N ILE A 87 2.81 0.80 -0.84
CA ILE A 87 1.51 0.38 -1.40
C ILE A 87 1.33 -1.13 -1.19
N MET A 88 2.35 -1.92 -1.55
CA MET A 88 2.31 -3.37 -1.38
C MET A 88 2.14 -3.78 0.09
N ARG A 89 2.89 -3.16 1.02
CA ARG A 89 2.75 -3.40 2.46
C ARG A 89 1.33 -3.12 2.94
N SER A 90 0.77 -1.98 2.52
CA SER A 90 -0.55 -1.54 2.94
C SER A 90 -1.65 -2.46 2.45
N LEU A 91 -1.62 -2.86 1.17
CA LEU A 91 -2.59 -3.78 0.58
C LEU A 91 -2.54 -5.16 1.24
N TYR A 92 -1.34 -5.70 1.44
CA TYR A 92 -1.17 -6.99 2.09
C TYR A 92 -1.64 -6.94 3.54
N ALA A 93 -1.32 -5.87 4.28
CA ALA A 93 -1.76 -5.68 5.65
C ALA A 93 -3.30 -5.58 5.78
N ILE A 94 -3.96 -4.86 4.88
CA ILE A 94 -5.44 -4.81 4.82
C ILE A 94 -6.00 -6.20 4.57
N SER A 95 -5.48 -6.91 3.56
CA SER A 95 -5.91 -8.25 3.22
C SER A 95 -5.73 -9.25 4.38
N MET A 96 -4.62 -9.15 5.13
CA MET A 96 -4.40 -9.96 6.34
C MET A 96 -5.45 -9.68 7.41
N ILE A 97 -5.80 -8.41 7.64
CA ILE A 97 -6.83 -8.03 8.61
C ILE A 97 -8.20 -8.56 8.17
N GLU A 98 -8.56 -8.45 6.89
CA GLU A 98 -9.84 -8.95 6.38
C GLU A 98 -9.94 -10.48 6.40
N THR A 99 -8.80 -11.17 6.23
CA THR A 99 -8.73 -12.63 6.19
C THR A 99 -8.65 -13.23 7.59
N TYR A 100 -7.82 -12.66 8.48
CA TYR A 100 -7.45 -13.25 9.77
C TYR A 100 -7.80 -12.39 10.99
N GLY A 101 -8.32 -11.18 10.80
CA GLY A 101 -8.64 -10.24 11.89
C GLY A 101 -7.41 -9.61 12.55
N SER A 102 -6.20 -9.82 12.03
CA SER A 102 -4.95 -9.29 12.59
C SER A 102 -3.87 -9.09 11.54
N VAL A 103 -2.89 -8.24 11.84
CA VAL A 103 -1.72 -7.99 10.98
C VAL A 103 -0.46 -8.59 11.62
N CYS A 104 0.37 -9.28 10.83
CA CYS A 104 1.68 -9.75 11.24
C CYS A 104 2.75 -9.03 10.42
N ARG A 105 3.46 -8.08 11.03
CA ARG A 105 4.44 -7.23 10.34
C ARG A 105 5.53 -8.03 9.64
N GLU A 106 6.01 -9.11 10.26
CA GLU A 106 7.02 -10.00 9.67
C GLU A 106 6.54 -10.63 8.35
N LYS A 107 5.27 -11.05 8.28
CA LYS A 107 4.68 -11.60 7.06
C LYS A 107 4.49 -10.53 5.98
N VAL A 108 4.08 -9.32 6.38
CA VAL A 108 3.97 -8.17 5.47
C VAL A 108 5.34 -7.85 4.83
N ASP A 109 6.39 -7.78 5.64
CA ASP A 109 7.73 -7.49 5.16
C ASP A 109 8.30 -8.63 4.30
N ALA A 110 8.03 -9.89 4.66
CA ALA A 110 8.41 -11.04 3.85
C ALA A 110 7.73 -11.02 2.48
N PHE A 111 6.42 -10.74 2.44
CA PHE A 111 5.66 -10.61 1.20
C PHE A 111 6.27 -9.57 0.27
N VAL A 112 6.58 -8.37 0.78
CA VAL A 112 7.16 -7.31 -0.07
C VAL A 112 8.53 -7.72 -0.59
N LYS A 113 9.41 -8.26 0.27
CA LYS A 113 10.73 -8.73 -0.17
C LYS A 113 10.65 -9.80 -1.26
N GLU A 114 9.70 -10.72 -1.14
CA GLU A 114 9.53 -11.82 -2.09
C GLU A 114 8.90 -11.37 -3.42
N LYS A 115 7.86 -10.52 -3.35
CA LYS A 115 7.01 -10.21 -4.51
C LYS A 115 7.35 -8.90 -5.20
N PHE A 116 8.21 -8.05 -4.63
CA PHE A 116 8.53 -6.74 -5.20
C PHE A 116 9.03 -6.82 -6.65
N MET A 117 9.98 -7.72 -6.93
CA MET A 117 10.48 -7.90 -8.28
C MET A 117 9.40 -8.39 -9.25
N SER A 118 8.51 -9.28 -8.80
CA SER A 118 7.38 -9.76 -9.60
C SER A 118 6.45 -8.61 -9.97
N VAL A 119 6.13 -7.72 -9.02
CA VAL A 119 5.32 -6.51 -9.28
C VAL A 119 6.01 -5.60 -10.28
N LEU A 120 7.32 -5.32 -10.10
CA LEU A 120 8.07 -4.46 -11.02
C LEU A 120 8.16 -5.00 -12.45
N VAL A 121 8.33 -6.32 -12.60
CA VAL A 121 8.39 -6.97 -13.93
C VAL A 121 7.04 -6.85 -14.64
N HIS A 122 5.94 -7.14 -13.95
CA HIS A 122 4.60 -7.00 -14.52
C HIS A 122 4.30 -5.54 -14.88
N PHE A 123 4.70 -4.61 -14.02
CA PHE A 123 4.54 -3.19 -14.23
C PHE A 123 5.30 -2.67 -15.46
N LYS A 124 6.55 -3.11 -15.68
CA LYS A 124 7.33 -2.72 -16.87
C LYS A 124 6.78 -3.27 -18.17
N ASN A 125 6.13 -4.43 -18.14
CA ASN A 125 5.57 -5.08 -19.33
C ASN A 125 4.22 -4.48 -19.78
N GLN A 126 3.65 -3.53 -19.01
CA GLN A 126 2.41 -2.83 -19.34
C GLN A 126 2.64 -1.43 -19.98
N LYS A 127 3.90 -1.00 -20.14
CA LYS A 127 4.29 0.24 -20.82
C LYS A 127 4.81 -0.02 -22.22
#